data_AF-A0A9E3TW36-F1
#
_entry.id   AF-A0A9E3TW36-F1
#
_cell.length_a   1.000
_cell.length_b   1.000
_cell.length_c   1.000
_cell.angle_alpha   90.00
_cell.angle_beta   90.00
_cell.angle_gamma   90.00
#
_symmetry.space_group_name_H-M   'P 1'
#
loop_
_entity.id
_entity.type
_entity.pdbx_description
1 polymer ?
#
loop_
_entity_poly.entity_id
_entity_poly.type
_entity_poly.pdbx_seq_one_letter_code
_entity_poly.pdbx_strand_id
1 'polypeptide(L)'
;MNWLIETQRQRIVTDVRLAFFDALAAQKRLQLARDFREIAAKGVEVSQQRVRANVGSRPDVLQSEIQLNEVDLTIQQSEFELQAALKELGALCGGTELRQTSLVGELENARTTGDTETVYSQIVAANPLLAAAQARVERARANIQRQRVQPIPNVTAQLGAGHDHGTGDEFANVQLSIPLPVHNKNQGNIQAAQAEYCNAIKNVERIQMSIRQQLAQVMREYNVADATATRYEQAILPKAEETLKLMQEAQAAGEFDFLRVLTARRAYFDANLRYVTALGELAQANAQIDGLLLSGGLSQSVRYDGGDDLRGQALSGR
;
A
#
# COMPACT_ATOMS: atom_id res chain seq x y z
N MET A 1 9.08 21.52 9.55
CA MET A 1 8.58 20.49 8.61
C MET A 1 7.48 19.70 9.30
N ASN A 2 6.30 19.54 8.70
CA ASN A 2 5.19 18.82 9.34
C ASN A 2 5.24 17.35 8.92
N TRP A 3 5.93 16.53 9.70
CA TRP A 3 6.17 15.11 9.43
C TRP A 3 4.89 14.28 9.23
N LEU A 4 3.77 14.69 9.82
CA LEU A 4 2.48 14.01 9.63
C LEU A 4 1.91 14.24 8.23
N ILE A 5 2.13 15.43 7.65
CA ILE A 5 1.74 15.71 6.26
C ILE A 5 2.59 14.86 5.32
N GLU A 6 3.90 14.78 5.55
CA GLU A 6 4.78 13.95 4.71
C GLU A 6 4.43 12.46 4.84
N THR A 7 4.07 12.01 6.03
CA THR A 7 3.57 10.64 6.25
C THR A 7 2.32 10.38 5.42
N GLN A 8 1.33 11.28 5.46
CA GLN A 8 0.10 11.11 4.70
C GLN A 8 0.34 11.16 3.19
N ARG A 9 1.22 12.07 2.75
CA ARG A 9 1.64 12.17 1.35
C ARG A 9 2.26 10.85 0.87
N GLN A 10 3.19 10.30 1.66
CA GLN A 10 3.82 9.02 1.33
C GLN A 10 2.79 7.90 1.25
N ARG A 11 1.85 7.81 2.21
CA ARG A 11 0.76 6.81 2.18
C ARG A 11 -0.07 6.88 0.90
N ILE A 12 -0.46 8.07 0.47
CA ILE A 12 -1.24 8.25 -0.76
C ILE A 12 -0.42 7.81 -1.97
N VAL A 13 0.86 8.21 -2.04
CA VAL A 13 1.73 7.82 -3.15
C VAL A 13 1.92 6.30 -3.21
N THR A 14 2.13 5.64 -2.07
CA THR A 14 2.23 4.18 -1.98
C THR A 14 0.95 3.51 -2.44
N ASP A 15 -0.21 3.92 -1.92
CA ASP A 15 -1.50 3.32 -2.28
C ASP A 15 -1.81 3.47 -3.78
N VAL A 16 -1.53 4.65 -4.36
CA VAL A 16 -1.68 4.87 -5.81
C VAL A 16 -0.77 3.93 -6.61
N ARG A 17 0.48 3.73 -6.17
CA ARG A 17 1.39 2.78 -6.84
C ARG A 17 0.89 1.34 -6.74
N LEU A 18 0.41 0.92 -5.58
CA LEU A 18 -0.15 -0.42 -5.37
C LEU A 18 -1.34 -0.66 -6.28
N ALA A 19 -2.34 0.24 -6.26
CA ALA A 19 -3.52 0.13 -7.10
C ALA A 19 -3.19 0.21 -8.60
N PHE A 20 -2.17 1.00 -8.98
CA PHE A 20 -1.70 1.06 -10.36
C PHE A 20 -1.11 -0.28 -10.82
N PHE A 21 -0.23 -0.89 -10.03
CA PHE A 21 0.38 -2.18 -10.41
C PHE A 21 -0.62 -3.33 -10.37
N ASP A 22 -1.59 -3.31 -9.46
CA ASP A 22 -2.68 -4.29 -9.47
C ASP A 22 -3.54 -4.17 -10.74
N ALA A 23 -3.95 -2.95 -11.10
CA ALA A 23 -4.71 -2.69 -12.32
C ALA A 23 -3.91 -3.02 -13.59
N LEU A 24 -2.60 -2.71 -13.61
CA LEU A 24 -1.73 -3.05 -14.74
C LEU A 24 -1.58 -4.57 -14.89
N ALA A 25 -1.43 -5.31 -13.79
CA ALA A 25 -1.38 -6.77 -13.81
C ALA A 25 -2.71 -7.36 -14.31
N ALA A 26 -3.85 -6.87 -13.84
CA ALA A 26 -5.17 -7.28 -14.32
C ALA A 26 -5.34 -7.00 -15.83
N GLN A 27 -4.88 -5.83 -16.31
CA GLN A 27 -4.92 -5.48 -17.73
C GLN A 27 -4.10 -6.45 -18.58
N LYS A 28 -2.88 -6.79 -18.13
CA LYS A 28 -2.00 -7.74 -18.84
C LYS A 28 -2.59 -9.15 -18.86
N ARG A 29 -3.23 -9.60 -17.76
CA ARG A 29 -3.93 -10.89 -17.70
C ARG A 29 -5.11 -10.94 -18.67
N LEU A 30 -5.92 -9.88 -18.74
CA LEU A 30 -7.01 -9.77 -19.71
C LEU A 30 -6.49 -9.78 -21.15
N GLN A 31 -5.41 -9.05 -21.44
CA GLN A 31 -4.80 -9.04 -22.77
C GLN A 31 -4.34 -10.44 -23.18
N LEU A 32 -3.59 -11.13 -22.31
CA LEU A 32 -3.15 -12.50 -22.55
C LEU A 32 -4.32 -13.48 -22.79
N ALA A 33 -5.40 -13.35 -22.02
CA ALA A 33 -6.59 -14.18 -22.19
C ALA A 33 -7.28 -13.94 -23.55
N ARG A 34 -7.36 -12.69 -23.99
CA ARG A 34 -7.90 -12.31 -25.31
C ARG A 34 -7.03 -12.85 -26.45
N ASP A 35 -5.71 -12.69 -26.36
CA ASP A 35 -4.77 -13.22 -27.35
C ASP A 35 -4.90 -14.75 -27.46
N PHE A 36 -5.05 -15.44 -26.33
CA PHE A 36 -5.19 -16.88 -26.31
C PHE A 36 -6.55 -17.37 -26.83
N ARG A 37 -7.61 -16.58 -26.69
CA ARG A 37 -8.95 -16.90 -27.23
C ARG A 37 -8.92 -17.04 -28.74
N GLU A 38 -8.19 -16.18 -29.44
CA GLU A 38 -8.04 -16.28 -30.90
C GLU A 38 -7.42 -17.62 -31.31
N ILE A 39 -6.42 -18.07 -30.56
CA ILE A 39 -5.75 -19.36 -30.75
C ILE A 39 -6.69 -20.53 -30.43
N ALA A 40 -7.48 -20.43 -29.36
CA ALA A 40 -8.45 -21.45 -28.97
C ALA A 40 -9.59 -21.58 -30.01
N ALA A 41 -10.13 -20.46 -30.50
CA ALA A 41 -11.16 -20.43 -31.53
C ALA A 41 -10.69 -21.08 -32.84
N LYS A 42 -9.46 -20.76 -33.27
CA LYS A 42 -8.82 -21.42 -34.41
C LYS A 42 -8.62 -22.93 -34.18
N GLY A 43 -8.35 -23.34 -32.94
CA GLY A 43 -8.29 -24.75 -32.55
C GLY A 43 -9.61 -25.50 -32.78
N VAL A 44 -10.74 -24.89 -32.41
CA VAL A 44 -12.08 -25.43 -32.68
C VAL A 44 -12.30 -25.60 -34.19
N GLU A 45 -12.02 -24.57 -34.98
CA GLU A 45 -12.18 -24.63 -36.44
C GLU A 45 -11.37 -25.77 -37.07
N VAL A 46 -10.08 -25.87 -36.70
CA VAL A 46 -9.18 -26.92 -37.19
C VAL A 46 -9.69 -28.31 -36.80
N SER A 47 -10.14 -28.50 -35.56
CA SER A 47 -10.67 -29.79 -35.12
C SER A 47 -11.92 -30.21 -35.91
N GLN A 48 -12.82 -29.27 -36.21
CA GLN A 48 -14.03 -29.52 -37.01
C GLN A 48 -13.69 -29.88 -38.45
N GLN A 49 -12.72 -29.19 -39.07
CA GLN A 49 -12.24 -29.49 -40.41
C GLN A 49 -11.65 -30.91 -40.49
N ARG A 50 -10.87 -31.32 -39.48
CA ARG A 50 -10.30 -32.68 -39.42
C ARG A 50 -11.35 -33.77 -39.31
N VAL A 51 -12.41 -33.55 -38.52
CA VAL A 51 -13.55 -34.50 -38.45
C VAL A 51 -14.25 -34.61 -39.81
N ARG A 52 -14.48 -33.49 -40.51
CA ARG A 52 -15.08 -33.52 -41.86
C ARG A 52 -14.21 -34.24 -42.89
N ALA A 53 -12.90 -34.21 -42.70
CA ALA A 53 -11.92 -34.92 -43.52
C ALA A 53 -11.69 -36.38 -43.08
N ASN A 54 -12.48 -36.92 -42.12
CA ASN A 54 -12.33 -38.28 -41.56
C ASN A 54 -10.94 -38.59 -40.96
N VAL A 55 -10.20 -37.57 -40.54
CA VAL A 55 -8.86 -37.70 -39.91
C VAL A 55 -8.82 -37.14 -38.48
N GLY A 56 -9.98 -36.86 -37.91
CA GLY A 56 -10.16 -36.39 -36.52
C GLY A 56 -11.35 -37.06 -35.86
N SER A 57 -11.46 -36.89 -34.54
CA SER A 57 -12.50 -37.52 -33.73
C SER A 57 -13.44 -36.48 -33.12
N ARG A 58 -14.70 -36.87 -32.82
CA ARG A 58 -15.66 -36.00 -32.12
C ARG A 58 -15.14 -35.52 -30.75
N PRO A 59 -14.45 -36.35 -29.94
CA PRO A 59 -13.79 -35.90 -28.72
C PRO A 59 -12.84 -34.70 -28.91
N ASP A 60 -12.09 -34.64 -30.01
CA ASP A 60 -11.15 -33.53 -30.29
C ASP A 60 -11.87 -32.19 -30.43
N VAL A 61 -13.03 -32.21 -31.09
CA VAL A 61 -13.88 -31.02 -31.26
C VAL A 61 -14.44 -30.58 -29.91
N LEU A 62 -15.01 -31.52 -29.15
CA LEU A 62 -15.58 -31.22 -27.83
C LEU A 62 -14.52 -30.68 -26.87
N GLN A 63 -13.30 -31.24 -26.87
CA GLN A 63 -12.21 -30.76 -26.03
C GLN A 63 -11.77 -29.34 -26.44
N SER A 64 -11.74 -29.04 -27.74
CA SER A 64 -11.43 -27.69 -28.24
C SER A 64 -12.50 -26.68 -27.85
N GLU A 65 -13.77 -27.06 -27.95
CA GLU A 65 -14.91 -26.24 -27.53
C GLU A 65 -14.87 -25.98 -26.03
N ILE A 66 -14.55 -26.98 -25.21
CA ILE A 66 -14.35 -26.80 -23.76
C ILE A 66 -13.23 -25.79 -23.49
N GLN A 67 -12.08 -25.93 -24.15
CA GLN A 67 -10.96 -25.02 -23.97
C GLN A 67 -11.31 -23.57 -24.36
N LEU A 68 -12.05 -23.37 -25.47
CA LEU A 68 -12.52 -22.03 -25.85
C LEU A 68 -13.45 -21.45 -24.78
N ASN A 69 -14.40 -22.23 -24.27
CA ASN A 69 -15.31 -21.78 -23.21
C ASN A 69 -14.58 -21.45 -21.89
N GLU A 70 -13.56 -22.22 -21.51
CA GLU A 70 -12.73 -21.90 -20.33
C GLU A 70 -11.97 -20.58 -20.49
N VAL A 71 -11.50 -20.27 -21.70
CA VAL A 71 -10.83 -19.01 -22.01
C VAL A 71 -11.83 -17.85 -21.99
N ASP A 72 -13.03 -18.03 -22.52
CA ASP A 72 -14.10 -17.03 -22.44
C ASP A 72 -14.47 -16.71 -20.99
N LEU A 73 -14.55 -17.72 -20.11
CA LEU A 73 -14.73 -17.53 -18.67
C LEU A 73 -13.56 -16.76 -18.04
N THR A 74 -12.32 -17.09 -18.44
CA THR A 74 -11.12 -16.39 -17.96
C THR A 74 -11.11 -14.91 -18.37
N ILE A 75 -11.56 -14.59 -19.58
CA ILE A 75 -11.73 -13.21 -20.05
C ILE A 75 -12.76 -12.50 -19.20
N GLN A 76 -13.95 -13.10 -19.00
CA GLN A 76 -15.01 -12.50 -18.20
C GLN A 76 -14.54 -12.21 -16.78
N GLN A 77 -13.82 -13.14 -16.14
CA GLN A 77 -13.24 -12.92 -14.82
C GLN A 77 -12.21 -11.77 -14.84
N SER A 78 -11.29 -11.79 -15.81
CA SER A 78 -10.24 -10.76 -15.93
C SER A 78 -10.81 -9.36 -16.22
N GLU A 79 -11.94 -9.27 -16.92
CA GLU A 79 -12.65 -8.00 -17.14
C GLU A 79 -13.22 -7.44 -15.83
N PHE A 80 -13.84 -8.28 -14.99
CA PHE A 80 -14.34 -7.84 -13.69
C PHE A 80 -13.21 -7.43 -12.74
N GLU A 81 -12.10 -8.17 -12.74
CA GLU A 81 -10.93 -7.86 -11.93
C GLU A 81 -10.31 -6.52 -12.37
N LEU A 82 -10.12 -6.31 -13.68
CA LEU A 82 -9.61 -5.02 -14.19
C LEU A 82 -10.57 -3.87 -13.85
N GLN A 83 -11.88 -4.07 -13.99
CA GLN A 83 -12.86 -3.05 -13.63
C GLN A 83 -12.82 -2.70 -12.13
N ALA A 84 -12.62 -3.70 -11.26
CA ALA A 84 -12.48 -3.47 -9.82
C ALA A 84 -11.20 -2.69 -9.50
N ALA A 85 -10.06 -3.11 -10.05
CA ALA A 85 -8.77 -2.46 -9.84
C ALA A 85 -8.75 -1.00 -10.36
N LEU A 86 -9.35 -0.74 -11.53
CA LEU A 86 -9.49 0.63 -12.06
C LEU A 86 -10.40 1.52 -11.20
N LYS A 87 -11.43 0.96 -10.57
CA LYS A 87 -12.29 1.71 -9.64
C LYS A 87 -11.53 2.08 -8.37
N GLU A 88 -10.73 1.16 -7.83
CA GLU A 88 -9.89 1.41 -6.66
C GLU A 88 -8.84 2.49 -6.95
N LEU A 89 -8.12 2.37 -8.07
CA LEU A 89 -7.19 3.39 -8.54
C LEU A 89 -7.89 4.75 -8.75
N GLY A 90 -9.07 4.75 -9.37
CA GLY A 90 -9.87 5.96 -9.59
C GLY A 90 -10.27 6.65 -8.28
N ALA A 91 -10.62 5.87 -7.25
CA ALA A 91 -10.95 6.39 -5.93
C ALA A 91 -9.75 7.07 -5.25
N LEU A 92 -8.56 6.47 -5.34
CA LEU A 92 -7.31 7.04 -4.82
C LEU A 92 -6.88 8.30 -5.58
N CYS A 93 -7.19 8.38 -6.87
CA CYS A 93 -6.94 9.53 -7.73
C CYS A 93 -8.05 10.60 -7.70
N GLY A 94 -8.89 10.61 -6.65
CA GLY A 94 -9.89 11.66 -6.43
C GLY A 94 -11.23 11.45 -7.13
N GLY A 95 -11.61 10.19 -7.40
CA GLY A 95 -12.92 9.85 -7.98
C GLY A 95 -12.97 9.94 -9.51
N THR A 96 -11.82 9.84 -10.18
CA THR A 96 -11.76 9.83 -11.65
C THR A 96 -12.31 8.50 -12.19
N GLU A 97 -13.27 8.55 -13.12
CA GLU A 97 -13.74 7.34 -13.79
C GLU A 97 -12.71 6.85 -14.81
N LEU A 98 -11.95 5.81 -14.45
CA LEU A 98 -10.91 5.23 -15.31
C LEU A 98 -11.39 4.04 -16.16
N ARG A 99 -12.71 3.79 -16.25
CA ARG A 99 -13.33 2.53 -16.76
C ARG A 99 -12.88 2.06 -18.15
N GLN A 100 -12.28 2.92 -18.98
CA GLN A 100 -11.81 2.59 -20.33
C GLN A 100 -10.38 3.06 -20.60
N THR A 101 -9.61 3.37 -19.55
CA THR A 101 -8.23 3.85 -19.72
C THR A 101 -7.30 2.65 -19.84
N SER A 102 -6.52 2.61 -20.92
CA SER A 102 -5.40 1.66 -21.00
C SER A 102 -4.22 2.21 -20.19
N LEU A 103 -3.77 1.43 -19.22
CA LEU A 103 -2.59 1.74 -18.42
C LEU A 103 -1.33 1.45 -19.23
N VAL A 104 -0.43 2.43 -19.28
CA VAL A 104 0.88 2.32 -19.92
C VAL A 104 1.94 2.12 -18.84
N GLY A 105 2.69 1.03 -18.95
CA GLY A 105 3.74 0.68 -18.01
C GLY A 105 4.18 -0.76 -18.20
N GLU A 106 5.28 -1.10 -17.52
CA GLU A 106 5.82 -2.45 -17.44
C GLU A 106 5.70 -2.95 -16.01
N LEU A 107 5.44 -4.24 -15.85
CA LEU A 107 5.47 -4.89 -14.53
C LEU A 107 6.91 -5.22 -14.09
N GLU A 108 7.90 -4.91 -14.93
CA GLU A 108 9.26 -5.43 -14.82
C GLU A 108 10.25 -4.44 -14.16
N ASN A 109 11.21 -5.01 -13.43
CA ASN A 109 12.59 -4.55 -13.17
C ASN A 109 12.99 -3.70 -11.96
N ALA A 110 12.11 -3.34 -11.03
CA ALA A 110 12.58 -2.77 -9.75
C ALA A 110 12.86 -3.88 -8.72
N ARG A 111 13.89 -4.73 -8.92
CA ARG A 111 14.27 -5.71 -7.88
C ARG A 111 14.88 -4.96 -6.70
N THR A 112 14.30 -5.11 -5.51
CA THR A 112 14.92 -4.62 -4.27
C THR A 112 16.27 -5.33 -4.08
N THR A 113 17.35 -4.55 -4.11
CA THR A 113 18.71 -5.04 -3.87
C THR A 113 19.10 -4.84 -2.41
N GLY A 114 19.13 -5.91 -1.63
CA GLY A 114 19.60 -5.87 -0.24
C GLY A 114 19.01 -6.98 0.60
N ASP A 115 19.68 -7.33 1.69
CA ASP A 115 19.08 -8.18 2.72
C ASP A 115 18.03 -7.41 3.53
N THR A 116 17.17 -8.14 4.25
CA THR A 116 16.07 -7.56 5.03
C THR A 116 16.55 -6.50 6.03
N GLU A 117 17.73 -6.67 6.62
CA GLU A 117 18.25 -5.74 7.64
C GLU A 117 18.75 -4.43 7.00
N THR A 118 19.37 -4.50 5.82
CA THR A 118 19.75 -3.31 5.04
C THR A 118 18.50 -2.51 4.67
N VAL A 119 17.48 -3.17 4.13
CA VAL A 119 16.20 -2.51 3.77
C VAL A 119 15.52 -1.91 5.01
N TYR A 120 15.54 -2.60 6.15
CA TYR A 120 15.03 -2.08 7.41
C TYR A 120 15.73 -0.78 7.83
N SER A 121 17.06 -0.76 7.77
CA SER A 121 17.85 0.41 8.15
C SER A 121 17.55 1.63 7.28
N GLN A 122 17.36 1.42 5.97
CA GLN A 122 16.99 2.46 5.01
C GLN A 122 15.59 3.00 5.29
N ILE A 123 14.61 2.12 5.52
CA ILE A 123 13.24 2.52 5.84
C ILE A 123 13.24 3.35 7.13
N VAL A 124 13.84 2.85 8.21
CA VAL A 124 13.90 3.55 9.49
C VAL A 124 14.54 4.93 9.38
N ALA A 125 15.59 5.06 8.57
CA ALA A 125 16.28 6.34 8.36
C ALA A 125 15.42 7.37 7.61
N ALA A 126 14.58 6.94 6.67
CA ALA A 126 13.76 7.82 5.84
C ALA A 126 12.30 7.95 6.28
N ASN A 127 11.83 7.14 7.26
CA ASN A 127 10.41 7.05 7.58
C ASN A 127 9.87 8.32 8.30
N PRO A 128 8.97 9.10 7.66
CA PRO A 128 8.44 10.33 8.25
C PRO A 128 7.54 10.09 9.47
N LEU A 129 6.90 8.92 9.60
CA LEU A 129 6.10 8.58 10.78
C LEU A 129 7.00 8.39 12.00
N LEU A 130 8.17 7.80 11.82
CA LEU A 130 9.16 7.66 12.89
C LEU A 130 9.73 9.01 13.30
N ALA A 131 10.06 9.87 12.33
CA ALA A 131 10.49 11.24 12.59
C ALA A 131 9.42 12.06 13.35
N ALA A 132 8.14 11.89 12.99
CA ALA A 132 7.02 12.50 13.72
C ALA A 132 6.94 12.01 15.17
N ALA A 133 7.15 10.70 15.41
CA ALA A 133 7.13 10.13 16.74
C ALA A 133 8.30 10.62 17.61
N GLN A 134 9.50 10.74 17.05
CA GLN A 134 10.66 11.32 17.73
C GLN A 134 10.44 12.79 18.09
N ALA A 135 9.88 13.58 17.18
CA ALA A 135 9.52 14.97 17.46
C ALA A 135 8.50 15.09 18.62
N ARG A 136 7.60 14.12 18.78
CA ARG A 136 6.68 14.07 19.94
C ARG A 136 7.40 13.77 21.25
N VAL A 137 8.44 12.93 21.24
CA VAL A 137 9.27 12.69 22.43
C VAL A 137 9.90 14.00 22.90
N GLU A 138 10.48 14.78 21.98
CA GLU A 138 11.07 16.08 22.31
C GLU A 138 10.02 17.09 22.79
N ARG A 139 8.83 17.12 22.17
CA ARG A 139 7.70 17.94 22.65
C ARG A 139 7.28 17.56 24.07
N ALA A 140 7.13 16.27 24.36
CA ALA A 140 6.74 15.78 25.68
C ALA A 140 7.81 16.10 26.74
N ARG A 141 9.10 16.00 26.36
CA ARG A 141 10.22 16.42 27.21
C ARG A 141 10.16 17.92 27.52
N ALA A 142 9.93 18.76 26.53
CA ALA A 142 9.76 20.21 26.72
C ALA A 142 8.52 20.52 27.59
N ASN A 143 7.44 19.76 27.45
CA ASN A 143 6.26 19.90 28.31
C ASN A 143 6.59 19.63 29.78
N ILE A 144 7.42 18.62 30.10
CA ILE A 144 7.88 18.40 31.48
C ILE A 144 8.58 19.65 32.03
N GLN A 145 9.47 20.27 31.25
CA GLN A 145 10.17 21.48 31.67
C GLN A 145 9.19 22.63 31.92
N ARG A 146 8.21 22.82 31.02
CA ARG A 146 7.13 23.79 31.19
C ARG A 146 6.32 23.54 32.48
N GLN A 147 5.91 22.30 32.74
CA GLN A 147 5.14 21.95 33.94
C GLN A 147 5.94 22.17 35.24
N ARG A 148 7.27 22.01 35.19
CA ARG A 148 8.16 22.26 36.34
C ARG A 148 8.32 23.73 36.68
N VAL A 149 8.28 24.63 35.69
CA VAL A 149 8.38 26.07 35.92
C VAL A 149 7.03 26.75 36.13
N GLN A 150 5.91 26.09 35.81
CA GLN A 150 4.57 26.65 35.98
C GLN A 150 4.22 27.07 37.43
N PRO A 151 4.68 26.40 38.50
CA PRO A 151 4.52 26.88 39.86
C PRO A 151 5.31 28.15 40.20
N ILE A 152 6.27 28.56 39.37
CA ILE A 152 7.09 29.75 39.60
C ILE A 152 6.25 30.98 39.22
N PRO A 153 5.95 31.88 40.16
CA PRO A 153 5.14 33.06 39.88
C PRO A 153 5.78 33.99 38.84
N ASN A 154 4.98 34.49 37.91
CA ASN A 154 5.39 35.59 37.05
C ASN A 154 5.25 36.91 37.81
N VAL A 155 6.26 37.78 37.71
CA VAL A 155 6.15 39.17 38.16
C VAL A 155 5.52 39.98 37.04
N THR A 156 4.36 40.57 37.29
CA THR A 156 3.69 41.46 36.31
C THR A 156 3.74 42.90 36.80
N ALA A 157 4.05 43.82 35.88
CA ALA A 157 4.01 45.25 36.11
C ALA A 157 2.92 45.85 35.20
N GLN A 158 2.05 46.68 35.76
CA GLN A 158 1.03 47.40 35.04
C GLN A 158 1.17 48.89 35.31
N LEU A 159 1.12 49.69 34.25
CA LEU A 159 1.09 51.14 34.30
C LEU A 159 -0.31 51.60 33.92
N GLY A 160 -0.92 52.47 34.73
CA GLY A 160 -2.20 53.09 34.45
C GLY A 160 -2.11 54.60 34.66
N ALA A 161 -2.93 55.34 33.93
CA ALA A 161 -3.18 56.75 34.16
C ALA A 161 -4.63 57.07 33.77
N GLY A 162 -5.24 58.04 34.43
CA GLY A 162 -6.63 58.39 34.22
C GLY A 162 -7.01 59.70 34.88
N HIS A 163 -8.25 60.12 34.66
CA HIS A 163 -8.83 61.31 35.25
C HIS A 163 -10.11 60.91 36.00
N ASP A 164 -10.21 61.28 37.27
CA ASP A 164 -11.38 61.02 38.10
C ASP A 164 -12.38 62.17 37.94
N HIS A 165 -13.52 61.91 37.29
CA HIS A 165 -14.53 62.93 37.00
C HIS A 165 -15.37 63.33 38.23
N GLY A 166 -15.25 62.60 39.35
CA GLY A 166 -15.95 62.91 40.60
C GLY A 166 -15.19 63.91 41.48
N THR A 167 -13.86 63.85 41.50
CA THR A 167 -12.98 64.78 42.23
C THR A 167 -12.30 65.80 41.33
N GLY A 168 -12.20 65.55 40.02
CA GLY A 168 -11.49 66.38 39.06
C GLY A 168 -9.97 66.15 39.02
N ASP A 169 -9.48 65.07 39.64
CA ASP A 169 -8.04 64.80 39.77
C ASP A 169 -7.52 63.89 38.65
N GLU A 170 -6.28 64.14 38.21
CA GLU A 170 -5.53 63.20 37.38
C GLU A 170 -4.71 62.24 38.26
N PHE A 171 -4.62 60.98 37.85
CA PHE A 171 -3.80 60.00 38.53
C PHE A 171 -2.94 59.20 37.56
N ALA A 172 -1.79 58.75 38.06
CA ALA A 172 -0.95 57.76 37.43
C ALA A 172 -0.53 56.74 38.48
N ASN A 173 -0.58 55.46 38.13
CA ASN A 173 -0.26 54.37 39.04
C ASN A 173 0.63 53.32 38.38
N VAL A 174 1.53 52.77 39.19
CA VAL A 174 2.34 51.60 38.86
C VAL A 174 1.93 50.48 39.81
N GLN A 175 1.51 49.35 39.26
CA GLN A 175 1.13 48.16 40.01
C GLN A 175 2.10 47.02 39.70
N LEU A 176 2.69 46.43 40.74
CA LEU A 176 3.46 45.19 40.65
C LEU A 176 2.65 44.06 41.31
N SER A 177 2.51 42.92 40.63
CA SER A 177 1.76 41.76 41.14
C SER A 177 2.57 40.47 40.99
N ILE A 178 2.52 39.62 42.03
CA ILE A 178 3.20 38.33 42.09
C ILE A 178 2.22 37.32 42.71
N PRO A 179 1.59 36.43 41.92
CA PRO A 179 0.64 35.45 42.45
C PRO A 179 1.38 34.29 43.13
N LEU A 180 1.30 34.16 44.46
CA LEU A 180 1.97 33.10 45.22
C LEU A 180 1.09 31.84 45.34
N PRO A 181 1.48 30.68 44.75
CA PRO A 181 0.74 29.44 44.91
C PRO A 181 0.99 28.81 46.28
N VAL A 182 -0.02 28.81 47.16
CA VAL A 182 0.09 28.29 48.54
C VAL A 182 -0.10 26.77 48.66
N HIS A 183 -1.00 26.16 47.88
CA HIS A 183 -1.32 24.73 47.96
C HIS A 183 -1.02 23.94 46.68
N ASN A 184 -1.17 24.54 45.51
CA ASN A 184 -1.00 23.85 44.23
C ASN A 184 0.43 24.00 43.70
N LYS A 185 1.27 22.99 43.93
CA LYS A 185 2.64 22.90 43.39
C LYS A 185 2.72 22.26 42.00
N ASN A 186 1.60 22.15 41.28
CA ASN A 186 1.47 21.55 39.95
C ASN A 186 1.94 20.08 39.86
N GLN A 187 2.01 19.36 40.98
CA GLN A 187 2.59 18.01 41.05
C GLN A 187 1.87 17.00 40.16
N GLY A 188 0.53 17.07 40.08
CA GLY A 188 -0.27 16.20 39.22
C GLY A 188 0.02 16.40 37.73
N ASN A 189 0.15 17.65 37.26
CA ASN A 189 0.47 17.94 35.87
C ASN A 189 1.93 17.57 35.52
N ILE A 190 2.86 17.69 36.47
CA ILE A 190 4.24 17.19 36.30
C ILE A 190 4.23 15.67 36.12
N GLN A 191 3.50 14.93 36.96
CA GLN A 191 3.37 13.47 36.83
C GLN A 191 2.70 13.09 35.50
N ALA A 192 1.65 13.80 35.10
CA ALA A 192 0.98 13.57 33.82
C ALA A 192 1.94 13.80 32.62
N ALA A 193 2.74 14.87 32.64
CA ALA A 193 3.73 15.15 31.59
C ALA A 193 4.86 14.10 31.57
N GLN A 194 5.26 13.57 32.73
CA GLN A 194 6.22 12.45 32.81
C GLN A 194 5.64 11.18 32.18
N ALA A 195 4.39 10.84 32.48
CA ALA A 195 3.71 9.70 31.89
C ALA A 195 3.55 9.86 30.37
N GLU A 196 3.22 11.06 29.89
CA GLU A 196 3.14 11.39 28.46
C GLU A 196 4.49 11.20 27.75
N TYR A 197 5.60 11.62 28.37
CA TYR A 197 6.94 11.39 27.84
C TYR A 197 7.31 9.91 27.78
N CYS A 198 7.02 9.14 28.83
CA CYS A 198 7.21 7.69 28.83
C CYS A 198 6.39 7.01 27.71
N ASN A 199 5.13 7.41 27.54
CA ASN A 199 4.28 6.93 26.45
C ASN A 199 4.89 7.29 25.07
N ALA A 200 5.35 8.52 24.88
CA ALA A 200 5.96 8.95 23.63
C ALA A 200 7.19 8.10 23.26
N ILE A 201 8.05 7.77 24.22
CA ILE A 201 9.20 6.86 24.01
C ILE A 201 8.71 5.47 23.58
N LYS A 202 7.75 4.90 24.33
CA LYS A 202 7.21 3.57 24.03
C LYS A 202 6.50 3.51 22.68
N ASN A 203 5.92 4.63 22.24
CA ASN A 203 5.32 4.72 20.92
C ASN A 203 6.38 4.69 19.80
N VAL A 204 7.58 5.24 20.00
CA VAL A 204 8.69 5.11 19.03
C VAL A 204 9.09 3.64 18.89
N GLU A 205 9.32 2.95 20.02
CA GLU A 205 9.64 1.51 20.04
C GLU A 205 8.55 0.69 19.33
N ARG A 206 7.27 0.98 19.62
CA ARG A 206 6.11 0.33 18.98
C ARG A 206 6.12 0.51 17.46
N ILE A 207 6.39 1.73 16.97
CA ILE A 207 6.44 2.01 15.52
C ILE A 207 7.61 1.24 14.87
N GLN A 208 8.77 1.19 15.50
CA GLN A 208 9.91 0.41 14.98
C GLN A 208 9.58 -1.10 14.89
N MET A 209 8.95 -1.65 15.92
CA MET A 209 8.51 -3.06 15.90
C MET A 209 7.44 -3.32 14.83
N SER A 210 6.52 -2.37 14.63
CA SER A 210 5.53 -2.44 13.55
C SER A 210 6.19 -2.43 12.17
N ILE A 211 7.18 -1.57 11.94
CA ILE A 211 7.95 -1.52 10.68
C ILE A 211 8.67 -2.86 10.48
N ARG A 212 9.34 -3.40 11.51
CA ARG A 212 10.05 -4.67 11.41
C ARG A 212 9.11 -5.84 11.08
N GLN A 213 7.92 -5.89 11.72
CA GLN A 213 6.90 -6.90 11.43
C GLN A 213 6.39 -6.80 9.99
N GLN A 214 6.00 -5.60 9.55
CA GLN A 214 5.49 -5.36 8.20
C GLN A 214 6.54 -5.68 7.15
N LEU A 215 7.78 -5.25 7.36
CA LEU A 215 8.88 -5.55 6.46
C LEU A 215 9.11 -7.06 6.34
N ALA A 216 9.08 -7.79 7.45
CA ALA A 216 9.26 -9.24 7.42
C ALA A 216 8.16 -9.93 6.58
N GLN A 217 6.93 -9.42 6.61
CA GLN A 217 5.86 -9.92 5.75
C GLN A 217 6.12 -9.57 4.27
N VAL A 218 6.34 -8.30 3.96
CA VAL A 218 6.54 -7.82 2.58
C VAL A 218 7.78 -8.44 1.93
N MET A 219 8.88 -8.62 2.68
CA MET A 219 10.08 -9.29 2.16
C MET A 219 9.84 -10.77 1.86
N ARG A 220 8.98 -11.47 2.61
CA ARG A 220 8.61 -12.84 2.26
C ARG A 220 7.80 -12.88 0.96
N GLU A 221 6.81 -11.99 0.83
CA GLU A 221 5.98 -11.86 -0.37
C GLU A 221 6.85 -11.52 -1.58
N TYR A 222 7.75 -10.54 -1.44
CA TYR A 222 8.76 -10.19 -2.44
C TYR A 222 9.62 -11.39 -2.86
N ASN A 223 10.23 -12.10 -1.91
CA ASN A 223 11.12 -13.22 -2.21
C ASN A 223 10.38 -14.37 -2.91
N VAL A 224 9.13 -14.64 -2.53
CA VAL A 224 8.29 -15.65 -3.19
C VAL A 224 7.96 -15.21 -4.61
N ALA A 225 7.51 -13.98 -4.81
CA ALA A 225 7.15 -13.46 -6.12
C ALA A 225 8.36 -13.38 -7.06
N ASP A 226 9.52 -12.92 -6.58
CA ASP A 226 10.77 -12.82 -7.34
C ASP A 226 11.29 -14.21 -7.78
N ALA A 227 11.34 -15.16 -6.85
CA ALA A 227 11.72 -16.54 -7.16
C ALA A 227 10.74 -17.19 -8.14
N THR A 228 9.44 -16.93 -7.99
CA THR A 228 8.39 -17.47 -8.87
C THR A 228 8.53 -16.88 -10.28
N ALA A 229 8.59 -15.57 -10.42
CA ALA A 229 8.76 -14.88 -11.68
C ALA A 229 10.04 -15.35 -12.41
N THR A 230 11.17 -15.36 -11.68
CA THR A 230 12.46 -15.83 -12.22
C THR A 230 12.39 -17.28 -12.69
N ARG A 231 11.70 -18.16 -11.95
CA ARG A 231 11.55 -19.57 -12.34
C ARG A 231 10.68 -19.74 -13.59
N TYR A 232 9.60 -18.97 -13.72
CA TYR A 232 8.78 -18.98 -14.93
C TYR A 232 9.55 -18.48 -16.14
N GLU A 233 10.20 -17.33 -16.02
CA GLU A 233 10.99 -16.69 -17.07
C GLU A 233 12.14 -17.60 -17.56
N GLN A 234 12.96 -18.11 -16.65
CA GLN A 234 14.22 -18.78 -17.03
C GLN A 234 14.06 -20.27 -17.35
N ALA A 235 13.03 -20.94 -16.82
CA ALA A 235 12.95 -22.40 -16.87
C ALA A 235 11.63 -22.96 -17.39
N ILE A 236 10.47 -22.37 -17.05
CA ILE A 236 9.17 -22.95 -17.37
C ILE A 236 8.68 -22.46 -18.73
N LEU A 237 8.66 -21.14 -18.97
CA LEU A 237 8.15 -20.56 -20.21
C LEU A 237 8.93 -21.02 -21.45
N PRO A 238 10.28 -21.00 -21.46
CA PRO A 238 11.03 -21.46 -22.63
C PRO A 238 10.74 -22.94 -22.97
N LYS A 239 10.63 -23.79 -21.94
CA LYS A 239 10.32 -25.23 -22.13
C LYS A 239 8.87 -25.45 -22.55
N ALA A 240 7.93 -24.67 -22.01
CA ALA A 240 6.53 -24.76 -22.39
C ALA A 240 6.32 -24.31 -23.85
N GLU A 241 7.01 -23.26 -24.28
CA GLU A 241 7.03 -22.78 -25.67
C GLU A 241 7.65 -23.81 -26.61
N GLU A 242 8.83 -24.33 -26.27
CA GLU A 242 9.51 -25.37 -27.05
C GLU A 242 8.65 -26.65 -27.15
N THR A 243 8.05 -27.08 -26.04
CA THR A 243 7.15 -28.24 -26.03
C THR A 243 5.94 -28.01 -26.94
N LEU A 244 5.32 -26.83 -26.88
CA LEU A 244 4.19 -26.49 -27.73
C LEU A 244 4.59 -26.53 -29.21
N LYS A 245 5.75 -25.97 -29.56
CA LYS A 245 6.28 -25.96 -30.92
C LYS A 245 6.52 -27.39 -31.44
N LEU A 246 7.25 -28.22 -30.68
CA LEU A 246 7.53 -29.61 -31.06
C LEU A 246 6.25 -30.44 -31.20
N MET A 247 5.27 -30.24 -30.31
CA MET A 247 3.98 -30.94 -30.40
C MET A 247 3.19 -30.54 -31.65
N GLN A 248 3.24 -29.26 -32.05
CA GLN A 248 2.62 -28.80 -33.29
C GLN A 248 3.29 -29.41 -34.53
N GLU A 249 4.62 -29.46 -34.56
CA GLU A 249 5.39 -30.08 -35.66
C GLU A 249 5.11 -31.58 -35.78
N ALA A 250 5.17 -32.32 -34.68
CA ALA A 250 4.88 -33.76 -34.65
C ALA A 250 3.41 -34.08 -35.00
N GLN A 251 2.46 -33.23 -34.61
CA GLN A 251 1.06 -33.37 -35.01
C GLN A 251 0.87 -33.11 -36.51
N ALA A 252 1.58 -32.13 -37.08
CA ALA A 252 1.55 -31.88 -38.53
C ALA A 252 2.16 -33.03 -39.34
N ALA A 253 3.18 -33.72 -38.78
CA ALA A 253 3.76 -34.93 -39.34
C ALA A 253 2.90 -36.21 -39.12
N GLY A 254 1.82 -36.12 -38.33
CA GLY A 254 0.92 -37.24 -38.03
C GLY A 254 1.43 -38.19 -36.94
N GLU A 255 2.52 -37.84 -36.23
CA GLU A 255 3.11 -38.67 -35.18
C GLU A 255 2.33 -38.61 -33.86
N PHE A 256 1.69 -37.47 -33.58
CA PHE A 256 0.90 -37.26 -32.36
C PHE A 256 -0.53 -36.81 -32.65
N ASP A 257 -1.42 -37.18 -31.72
CA ASP A 257 -2.81 -36.77 -31.75
C ASP A 257 -2.99 -35.29 -31.38
N PHE A 258 -4.06 -34.67 -31.90
CA PHE A 258 -4.43 -33.28 -31.68
C PHE A 258 -4.56 -32.93 -30.19
N LEU A 259 -5.10 -33.85 -29.39
CA LEU A 259 -5.28 -33.67 -27.95
C LEU A 259 -3.96 -33.36 -27.22
N ARG A 260 -2.83 -33.89 -27.70
CA ARG A 260 -1.51 -33.57 -27.12
C ARG A 260 -1.12 -32.11 -27.36
N VAL A 261 -1.44 -31.58 -28.54
CA VAL A 261 -1.22 -30.16 -28.86
C VAL A 261 -2.10 -29.27 -28.00
N LEU A 262 -3.38 -29.61 -27.82
CA LEU A 262 -4.28 -28.85 -26.95
C LEU A 262 -3.77 -28.81 -25.50
N THR A 263 -3.26 -29.94 -25.01
CA THR A 263 -2.68 -30.05 -23.65
C THR A 263 -1.44 -29.17 -23.50
N ALA A 264 -0.49 -29.26 -24.43
CA ALA A 264 0.72 -28.42 -24.41
C ALA A 264 0.39 -26.92 -24.51
N ARG A 265 -0.61 -26.58 -25.33
CA ARG A 265 -1.09 -25.21 -25.51
C ARG A 265 -1.72 -24.66 -24.23
N ARG A 266 -2.56 -25.44 -23.55
CA ARG A 266 -3.12 -25.07 -22.25
C ARG A 266 -2.02 -24.86 -21.21
N ALA A 267 -1.06 -25.76 -21.13
CA ALA A 267 0.06 -25.63 -20.20
C ALA A 267 0.88 -24.35 -20.44
N TYR A 268 1.11 -23.98 -21.71
CA TYR A 268 1.78 -22.72 -22.07
C TYR A 268 0.97 -21.48 -21.65
N PHE A 269 -0.35 -21.50 -21.86
CA PHE A 269 -1.23 -20.41 -21.42
C PHE A 269 -1.26 -20.25 -19.90
N ASP A 270 -1.46 -21.35 -19.17
CA ASP A 270 -1.47 -21.35 -17.71
C ASP A 270 -0.12 -20.85 -17.14
N ALA A 271 0.99 -21.21 -17.78
CA ALA A 271 2.32 -20.72 -17.39
C ALA A 271 2.48 -19.21 -17.60
N ASN A 272 2.00 -18.67 -18.72
CA ASN A 272 2.03 -17.24 -18.98
C ASN A 272 1.15 -16.46 -17.98
N LEU A 273 -0.05 -16.97 -17.67
CA LEU A 273 -0.93 -16.33 -16.71
C LEU A 273 -0.28 -16.24 -15.32
N ARG A 274 0.32 -17.35 -14.86
CA ARG A 274 1.03 -17.40 -13.58
C ARG A 274 2.28 -16.51 -13.55
N TYR A 275 2.97 -16.37 -14.67
CA TYR A 275 4.11 -15.46 -14.78
C TYR A 275 3.65 -14.00 -14.60
N VAL A 276 2.59 -13.57 -15.28
CA VAL A 276 2.05 -12.21 -15.15
C VAL A 276 1.55 -11.95 -13.72
N THR A 277 0.90 -12.93 -13.08
CA THR A 277 0.50 -12.82 -11.67
C THR A 277 1.72 -12.60 -10.77
N ALA A 278 2.77 -13.40 -10.91
CA ALA A 278 3.99 -13.27 -10.11
C ALA A 278 4.69 -11.92 -10.31
N LEU A 279 4.70 -11.39 -11.54
CA LEU A 279 5.22 -10.04 -11.82
C LEU A 279 4.39 -8.95 -11.14
N GLY A 280 3.06 -9.09 -11.14
CA GLY A 280 2.15 -8.17 -10.43
C GLY A 280 2.40 -8.16 -8.92
N GLU A 281 2.51 -9.34 -8.30
CA GLU A 281 2.83 -9.49 -6.87
C GLU A 281 4.19 -8.89 -6.53
N LEU A 282 5.21 -9.13 -7.39
CA LEU A 282 6.54 -8.57 -7.23
C LEU A 282 6.53 -7.03 -7.29
N ALA A 283 5.84 -6.45 -8.28
CA ALA A 283 5.72 -5.01 -8.45
C ALA A 283 5.02 -4.35 -7.25
N GLN A 284 3.95 -4.98 -6.73
CA GLN A 284 3.27 -4.52 -5.52
C GLN A 284 4.17 -4.60 -4.28
N ALA A 285 4.90 -5.69 -4.07
CA ALA A 285 5.82 -5.81 -2.94
C ALA A 285 6.91 -4.74 -2.97
N ASN A 286 7.49 -4.47 -4.14
CA ASN A 286 8.45 -3.37 -4.30
C ASN A 286 7.83 -2.00 -4.02
N ALA A 287 6.61 -1.75 -4.51
CA ALA A 287 5.91 -0.50 -4.23
C ALA A 287 5.67 -0.28 -2.72
N GLN A 288 5.44 -1.34 -1.94
CA GLN A 288 5.36 -1.24 -0.48
C GLN A 288 6.71 -0.88 0.16
N ILE A 289 7.80 -1.49 -0.30
CA ILE A 289 9.17 -1.22 0.20
C ILE A 289 9.58 0.23 -0.12
N ASP A 290 9.44 0.65 -1.38
CA ASP A 290 9.69 2.03 -1.83
C ASP A 290 8.78 3.04 -1.13
N GLY A 291 7.57 2.59 -0.79
CA GLY A 291 6.56 3.30 -0.02
C GLY A 291 6.92 3.47 1.46
N LEU A 292 8.08 2.98 1.92
CA LEU A 292 8.50 2.95 3.32
C LEU A 292 7.52 2.20 4.23
N LEU A 293 6.78 1.24 3.65
CA LEU A 293 5.68 0.49 4.30
C LEU A 293 4.54 1.39 4.81
N LEU A 294 4.47 2.62 4.31
CA LEU A 294 3.40 3.54 4.65
C LEU A 294 2.29 3.39 3.61
N SER A 295 1.15 2.83 4.03
CA SER A 295 -0.08 2.70 3.24
C SER A 295 -1.29 3.22 4.01
N GLY A 296 -2.47 3.23 3.37
CA GLY A 296 -3.72 3.69 3.96
C GLY A 296 -3.90 5.21 3.88
N GLY A 297 -3.59 5.81 2.73
CA GLY A 297 -3.73 7.22 2.42
C GLY A 297 -5.17 7.73 2.43
N LEU A 298 -6.17 6.84 2.34
CA LEU A 298 -7.60 7.18 2.54
C LEU A 298 -8.06 7.05 3.99
N SER A 299 -7.27 6.40 4.86
CA SER A 299 -7.58 6.36 6.28
C SER A 299 -7.46 7.76 6.86
N GLN A 300 -8.36 8.09 7.80
CA GLN A 300 -8.24 9.34 8.55
C GLN A 300 -6.82 9.44 9.11
N SER A 301 -6.17 10.60 8.93
CA SER A 301 -4.88 10.86 9.53
C SER A 301 -5.03 10.61 11.04
N VAL A 302 -4.42 9.54 11.54
CA VAL A 302 -4.47 9.21 12.97
C VAL A 302 -3.80 10.38 13.70
N ARG A 303 -4.61 11.28 14.24
CA ARG A 303 -4.15 12.25 15.22
C ARG A 303 -3.86 11.43 16.46
N TYR A 304 -2.60 11.08 16.68
CA TYR A 304 -2.14 10.61 17.99
C TYR A 304 -2.11 11.79 18.99
N ASP A 305 -3.14 12.63 19.00
CA ASP A 305 -3.46 13.48 20.15
C ASP A 305 -4.31 12.58 21.06
N GLY A 306 -3.63 11.74 21.84
CA GLY A 306 -4.28 10.87 22.83
C GLY A 306 -4.81 11.65 24.04
N GLY A 307 -5.46 12.80 23.81
CA GLY A 307 -5.77 13.76 24.86
C GLY A 307 -7.21 14.26 24.94
N ASP A 308 -8.01 14.19 23.86
CA ASP A 308 -9.31 14.90 23.84
C ASP A 308 -10.54 14.03 24.14
N ASP A 309 -10.51 12.72 23.83
CA ASP A 309 -11.70 11.88 24.02
C ASP A 309 -12.04 11.59 25.50
N LEU A 310 -11.07 11.70 26.41
CA LEU A 310 -11.29 11.48 27.85
C LEU A 310 -11.45 12.77 28.66
N ARG A 311 -11.20 13.95 28.07
CA ARG A 311 -11.35 15.23 28.76
C ARG A 311 -12.77 15.81 28.66
N GLY A 312 -13.54 15.42 27.64
CA GLY A 312 -14.92 15.86 27.45
C GLY A 312 -15.94 15.30 28.45
N GLN A 313 -15.64 14.18 29.13
CA GLN A 313 -16.59 13.54 30.05
C GLN A 313 -16.43 13.94 31.53
N ALA A 314 -15.34 14.63 31.90
CA ALA A 314 -15.09 15.01 33.30
C ALA A 314 -15.62 16.42 33.67
N LEU A 315 -16.14 17.18 32.70
CA LEU A 315 -16.62 18.56 32.90
C LEU A 315 -17.98 18.79 32.25
N SER A 316 -18.95 17.92 32.53
CA SER A 316 -20.37 18.29 32.47
C SER A 316 -21.00 17.88 33.80
N GLY A 317 -21.04 18.84 34.72
CA GLY A 317 -21.47 18.61 36.09
C GLY A 317 -22.98 18.52 36.27
N ARG A 318 -23.38 17.86 37.34
CA ARG A 318 -24.15 18.47 38.44
C ARG A 318 -24.15 17.57 39.66
#